data_AF-A0A1Y0FWY2-F1
#
_entry.id   AF-A0A1Y0FWY2-F1
#
_cell.length_a   1.000
_cell.length_b   1.000
_cell.length_c   1.000
_cell.angle_alpha   90.00
_cell.angle_beta   90.00
_cell.angle_gamma   90.00
#
_symmetry.space_group_name_H-M   'P 1'
#
loop_
_entity.id
_entity.type
_entity.pdbx_description
1 polymer ?
#
loop_
_entity_poly.entity_id
_entity_poly.type
_entity_poly.pdbx_seq_one_letter_code
_entity_poly.pdbx_strand_id
1 'polypeptide(L)'
;MQEQLVEEIIACLPQHRSLFSYYKDQYAVYLLQRLCQHAPEDVKRLRQSRWGKLLNKPLLNDALKYAGQGKLAAEHLDYLWAANPEHYVLTLGRWGEKRRYDWAQTSRPGANLVLQLNLKSEYDRAFQAMAGCTANDFTSAVHPSSHKRAATLAWARLDVDFVTGEVLIEEIQSDLMRDLEAVYRVAKERPADSHGQFYLYGFMFDKTKALQYCEQLLATQRKLWSEAMLTAALWFVHRELGINKVYYHTFDTGNALKNIRSRKPPRSLYTDLPEQFCFQQTEEAPAFIAKDKKATRRLKTIKKPKWYLMAS
;
A
#
# COMPACT_ATOMS: atom_id res chain seq x y z
N MET A 1 0.52 17.85 -2.49
CA MET A 1 0.21 18.58 -3.74
C MET A 1 -0.95 19.56 -3.55
N GLN A 2 -1.27 20.39 -4.55
CA GLN A 2 -2.43 21.31 -4.49
C GLN A 2 -3.74 20.50 -4.49
N GLU A 3 -4.74 20.98 -3.75
CA GLU A 3 -6.01 20.26 -3.56
C GLU A 3 -6.76 20.05 -4.88
N GLN A 4 -6.82 21.09 -5.72
CA GLN A 4 -7.45 21.03 -7.04
C GLN A 4 -6.83 19.94 -7.93
N LEU A 5 -5.50 19.81 -7.93
CA LEU A 5 -4.82 18.78 -8.71
C LEU A 5 -5.22 17.35 -8.27
N VAL A 6 -5.47 17.13 -6.97
CA VAL A 6 -5.95 15.83 -6.49
C VAL A 6 -7.32 15.53 -7.08
N GLU A 7 -8.24 16.49 -7.04
CA GLU A 7 -9.59 16.33 -7.59
C GLU A 7 -9.57 16.11 -9.11
N GLU A 8 -8.70 16.81 -9.84
CA GLU A 8 -8.50 16.62 -11.28
C GLU A 8 -8.03 15.19 -11.60
N ILE A 9 -7.04 14.66 -10.87
CA ILE A 9 -6.59 13.27 -11.05
C ILE A 9 -7.74 12.29 -10.78
N ILE A 10 -8.50 12.49 -9.70
CA ILE A 10 -9.64 11.63 -9.34
C ILE A 10 -10.73 11.67 -10.41
N ALA A 11 -10.99 12.83 -11.00
CA ALA A 11 -11.98 13.01 -12.05
C ALA A 11 -11.55 12.37 -13.38
N CYS A 12 -10.25 12.42 -13.70
CA CYS A 12 -9.69 11.88 -14.95
C CYS A 12 -9.58 10.35 -14.96
N LEU A 13 -9.48 9.70 -13.81
CA LEU A 13 -9.44 8.24 -13.79
C LEU A 13 -10.77 7.63 -14.24
N PRO A 14 -10.73 6.45 -14.88
CA PRO A 14 -11.94 5.79 -15.30
C PRO A 14 -12.87 5.55 -14.11
N GLN A 15 -14.12 6.00 -14.23
CA GLN A 15 -15.13 5.85 -13.16
C GLN A 15 -15.67 4.40 -13.06
N HIS A 16 -15.22 3.50 -13.93
CA HIS A 16 -15.57 2.09 -13.89
C HIS A 16 -14.75 1.34 -12.84
N ARG A 17 -15.15 0.08 -12.57
CA ARG A 17 -14.51 -0.79 -11.58
C ARG A 17 -13.10 -1.18 -12.03
N SER A 18 -12.06 -0.54 -11.50
CA SER A 18 -10.66 -0.95 -11.68
C SER A 18 -10.36 -2.19 -10.83
N LEU A 19 -10.35 -3.37 -11.47
CA LEU A 19 -10.03 -4.63 -10.82
C LEU A 19 -8.51 -4.79 -10.70
N PHE A 20 -8.03 -5.15 -9.51
CA PHE A 20 -6.62 -5.47 -9.28
C PHE A 20 -6.53 -6.87 -8.72
N SER A 21 -5.81 -7.75 -9.41
CA SER A 21 -5.64 -9.14 -9.00
C SER A 21 -4.23 -9.36 -8.49
N TYR A 22 -4.09 -9.94 -7.31
CA TYR A 22 -2.81 -10.18 -6.66
C TYR A 22 -2.67 -11.59 -6.10
N TYR A 23 -1.47 -12.14 -6.22
CA TYR A 23 -1.06 -13.40 -5.60
C TYR A 23 0.35 -13.24 -5.07
N LYS A 24 0.75 -14.18 -4.19
CA LYS A 24 2.04 -14.10 -3.50
C LYS A 24 3.20 -13.94 -4.50
N ASP A 25 4.10 -13.01 -4.18
CA ASP A 25 5.29 -12.68 -4.98
C ASP A 25 5.02 -12.07 -6.37
N GLN A 26 3.77 -11.75 -6.75
CA GLN A 26 3.47 -11.10 -8.04
C GLN A 26 4.20 -9.76 -8.21
N TYR A 27 4.50 -9.04 -7.12
CA TYR A 27 5.31 -7.82 -7.20
C TYR A 27 6.67 -8.03 -7.89
N ALA A 28 7.28 -9.20 -7.75
CA ALA A 28 8.56 -9.51 -8.37
C ALA A 28 8.40 -9.64 -9.89
N VAL A 29 7.31 -10.29 -10.34
CA VAL A 29 6.94 -10.37 -11.76
C VAL A 29 6.72 -8.97 -12.33
N TYR A 30 5.92 -8.15 -11.65
CA TYR A 30 5.62 -6.78 -12.07
C TYR A 30 6.89 -5.92 -12.22
N LEU A 31 7.79 -5.96 -11.24
CA LEU A 31 9.04 -5.19 -11.28
C LEU A 31 9.99 -5.68 -12.39
N LEU A 32 10.10 -7.00 -12.60
CA LEU A 32 10.93 -7.56 -13.66
C LEU A 32 10.34 -7.27 -15.05
N GLN A 33 9.02 -7.34 -15.22
CA GLN A 33 8.35 -6.95 -16.47
C GLN A 33 8.65 -5.50 -16.83
N ARG A 34 8.68 -4.60 -15.84
CA ARG A 34 9.09 -3.20 -16.06
C ARG A 34 10.53 -3.07 -16.52
N LEU A 35 11.45 -3.80 -15.90
CA LEU A 35 12.87 -3.78 -16.31
C LEU A 35 13.03 -4.31 -17.74
N CYS A 36 12.27 -5.34 -18.11
CA CYS A 36 12.31 -5.94 -19.43
C CYS A 36 11.43 -5.21 -20.47
N GLN A 37 10.81 -4.07 -20.11
CA GLN A 37 9.79 -3.41 -20.95
C GLN A 37 10.34 -2.96 -22.31
N HIS A 38 11.62 -2.58 -22.37
CA HIS A 38 12.26 -2.07 -23.59
C HIS A 38 13.18 -3.07 -24.27
N ALA A 39 13.81 -3.96 -23.51
CA ALA A 39 14.70 -4.99 -24.04
C ALA A 39 14.82 -6.14 -23.03
N PRO A 40 15.16 -7.36 -23.50
CA PRO A 40 15.50 -8.46 -22.60
C PRO A 40 16.71 -8.12 -21.72
N GLU A 41 16.63 -8.47 -20.45
CA GLU A 41 17.68 -8.26 -19.46
C GLU A 41 18.56 -9.51 -19.28
N ASP A 42 19.85 -9.30 -19.06
CA ASP A 42 20.79 -10.38 -18.77
C ASP A 42 20.59 -10.90 -17.34
N VAL A 43 20.28 -12.19 -17.19
CA VAL A 43 19.97 -12.81 -15.90
C VAL A 43 21.17 -12.75 -14.95
N LYS A 44 22.40 -12.90 -15.45
CA LYS A 44 23.61 -12.83 -14.63
C LYS A 44 23.81 -11.41 -14.10
N ARG A 45 23.60 -10.40 -14.94
CA ARG A 45 23.62 -8.98 -14.54
C ARG A 45 22.54 -8.66 -13.51
N LEU A 46 21.31 -9.14 -13.74
CA LEU A 46 20.21 -8.95 -12.79
C LEU A 46 20.54 -9.56 -11.41
N ARG A 47 21.10 -10.78 -11.37
CA ARG A 47 21.54 -11.43 -10.12
C ARG A 47 22.57 -10.61 -9.34
N GLN A 48 23.45 -9.90 -10.02
CA GLN A 48 24.48 -9.05 -9.42
C GLN A 48 23.97 -7.64 -9.03
N SER A 49 22.74 -7.30 -9.41
CA SER A 49 22.12 -6.01 -9.14
C SER A 49 21.20 -6.03 -7.91
N ARG A 50 20.63 -4.88 -7.55
CA ARG A 50 19.59 -4.77 -6.51
C ARG A 50 18.34 -5.64 -6.77
N TRP A 51 18.12 -6.03 -8.03
CA TRP A 51 16.99 -6.83 -8.47
C TRP A 51 17.21 -8.34 -8.31
N GLY A 52 18.43 -8.78 -7.98
CA GLY A 52 18.77 -10.20 -7.92
C GLY A 52 17.90 -10.99 -6.95
N LYS A 53 17.44 -10.36 -5.86
CA LYS A 53 16.52 -11.00 -4.90
C LYS A 53 15.13 -11.28 -5.45
N LEU A 54 14.70 -10.57 -6.49
CA LEU A 54 13.44 -10.88 -7.18
C LEU A 54 13.54 -12.25 -7.83
N LEU A 55 14.68 -12.56 -8.46
CA LEU A 55 14.93 -13.84 -9.15
C LEU A 55 14.91 -15.07 -8.22
N ASN A 56 15.03 -14.87 -6.90
CA ASN A 56 14.99 -15.94 -5.92
C ASN A 56 13.56 -16.32 -5.50
N LYS A 57 12.53 -15.67 -6.07
CA LYS A 57 11.14 -15.96 -5.74
C LYS A 57 10.68 -17.27 -6.37
N PRO A 58 10.04 -18.17 -5.61
CA PRO A 58 9.63 -19.48 -6.12
C PRO A 58 8.81 -19.40 -7.40
N LEU A 59 7.96 -18.37 -7.51
CA LEU A 59 7.13 -18.08 -8.69
C LEU A 59 7.94 -17.89 -9.99
N LEU A 60 9.19 -17.43 -9.90
CA LEU A 60 10.02 -17.14 -11.08
C LEU A 60 10.87 -18.34 -11.53
N ASN A 61 10.90 -19.42 -10.76
CA ASN A 61 11.75 -20.57 -11.08
C ASN A 61 11.45 -21.13 -12.48
N ASP A 62 10.18 -21.19 -12.87
CA ASP A 62 9.79 -21.70 -14.17
C ASP A 62 10.12 -20.72 -15.30
N ALA A 63 9.86 -19.42 -15.14
CA ALA A 63 10.26 -18.42 -16.13
C ALA A 63 11.78 -18.41 -16.38
N LEU A 64 12.58 -18.62 -15.33
CA LEU A 64 14.03 -18.67 -15.46
C LEU A 64 14.54 -19.92 -16.20
N LYS A 65 13.80 -21.03 -16.19
CA LYS A 65 14.15 -22.23 -17.00
C LYS A 65 13.93 -21.97 -18.48
N TYR A 66 12.90 -21.20 -18.83
CA TYR A 66 12.56 -20.89 -20.23
C TYR A 66 13.29 -19.66 -20.77
N ALA A 67 14.00 -18.91 -19.91
CA ALA A 67 14.89 -17.82 -20.31
C ALA A 67 16.11 -18.36 -21.08
N GLY A 68 15.91 -18.66 -22.37
CA GLY A 68 16.95 -19.14 -23.27
C GLY A 68 18.14 -18.18 -23.34
N GLN A 69 19.35 -18.74 -23.46
CA GLN A 69 20.61 -17.97 -23.56
C GLN A 69 20.89 -17.02 -22.36
N GLY A 70 20.24 -17.23 -21.21
CA GLY A 70 20.45 -16.41 -20.02
C GLY A 70 19.85 -15.00 -20.10
N LYS A 71 18.89 -14.76 -21.01
CA LYS A 71 18.18 -13.49 -21.14
C LYS A 71 16.72 -13.62 -20.70
N LEU A 72 16.28 -12.72 -19.82
CA LEU A 72 14.90 -12.62 -19.37
C LEU A 72 14.20 -11.52 -20.18
N ALA A 73 13.15 -11.88 -20.91
CA ALA A 73 12.29 -10.96 -21.64
C ALA A 73 10.92 -10.85 -20.95
N ALA A 74 10.14 -9.82 -21.30
CA ALA A 74 8.82 -9.62 -20.71
C ALA A 74 7.87 -10.79 -20.99
N GLU A 75 7.97 -11.41 -22.18
CA GLU A 75 7.09 -12.52 -22.58
C GLU A 75 7.29 -13.77 -21.73
N HIS A 76 8.49 -13.96 -21.15
CA HIS A 76 8.74 -15.06 -20.20
C HIS A 76 7.96 -14.91 -18.89
N LEU A 77 7.54 -13.69 -18.57
CA LEU A 77 6.87 -13.33 -17.32
C LEU A 77 5.34 -13.27 -17.48
N ASP A 78 4.83 -13.05 -18.69
CA ASP A 78 3.40 -12.86 -18.98
C ASP A 78 2.54 -14.08 -18.62
N TYR A 79 3.11 -15.28 -18.67
CA TYR A 79 2.42 -16.53 -18.35
C TYR A 79 2.51 -16.94 -16.88
N LEU A 80 3.22 -16.18 -16.05
CA LEU A 80 3.35 -16.48 -14.62
C LEU A 80 2.11 -16.03 -13.85
N TRP A 81 0.99 -16.74 -14.01
CA TRP A 81 -0.26 -16.44 -13.30
C TRP A 81 -0.62 -17.53 -12.29
N ALA A 82 -1.03 -17.15 -11.08
CA ALA A 82 -1.54 -18.11 -10.10
C ALA A 82 -2.96 -18.55 -10.46
N ALA A 83 -3.29 -19.82 -10.21
CA ALA A 83 -4.62 -20.36 -10.48
C ALA A 83 -5.74 -19.62 -9.70
N ASN A 84 -5.44 -19.17 -8.47
CA ASN A 84 -6.41 -18.53 -7.57
C ASN A 84 -5.84 -17.21 -7.02
N PRO A 85 -5.88 -16.11 -7.79
CA PRO A 85 -5.47 -14.80 -7.29
C PRO A 85 -6.55 -14.21 -6.35
N GLU A 86 -6.11 -13.37 -5.43
CA GLU A 86 -7.01 -12.48 -4.71
C GLU A 86 -7.41 -11.31 -5.61
N HIS A 87 -8.67 -10.91 -5.57
CA HIS A 87 -9.16 -9.78 -6.37
C HIS A 87 -9.62 -8.64 -5.48
N TYR A 88 -9.18 -7.45 -5.84
CA TYR A 88 -9.48 -6.19 -5.17
C TYR A 88 -10.10 -5.21 -6.15
N VAL A 89 -10.72 -4.17 -5.60
CA VAL A 89 -11.18 -3.02 -6.37
C VAL A 89 -10.35 -1.82 -5.96
N LEU A 90 -9.69 -1.18 -6.92
CA LEU A 90 -8.98 0.07 -6.69
C LEU A 90 -9.95 1.24 -6.76
N THR A 91 -9.88 2.12 -5.77
CA THR A 91 -10.53 3.43 -5.83
C THR A 91 -9.54 4.52 -5.47
N LEU A 92 -9.84 5.74 -5.88
CA LEU A 92 -9.13 6.92 -5.41
C LEU A 92 -9.95 7.69 -4.38
N GLY A 93 -9.23 8.31 -3.47
CA GLY A 93 -9.73 9.34 -2.57
C GLY A 93 -8.68 10.42 -2.35
N ARG A 94 -8.93 11.26 -1.36
CA ARG A 94 -8.08 12.38 -1.00
C ARG A 94 -7.81 12.36 0.50
N TRP A 95 -6.63 12.84 0.89
CA TRP A 95 -6.31 13.05 2.29
C TRP A 95 -5.60 14.38 2.52
N GLY A 96 -6.03 15.10 3.55
CA GLY A 96 -5.42 16.36 3.96
C GLY A 96 -5.88 17.58 3.17
N GLU A 97 -5.49 18.73 3.70
CA GLU A 97 -5.73 20.05 3.15
C GLU A 97 -4.70 21.02 3.73
N LYS A 98 -4.41 22.10 3.00
CA LYS A 98 -3.38 23.06 3.40
C LYS A 98 -3.66 23.69 4.77
N ARG A 99 -4.94 23.95 5.07
CA ARG A 99 -5.38 24.63 6.29
C ARG A 99 -5.21 23.75 7.54
N ARG A 100 -5.33 22.43 7.41
CA ARG A 100 -5.19 21.45 8.52
C ARG A 100 -3.89 20.66 8.46
N TYR A 101 -2.86 21.19 7.81
CA TYR A 101 -1.57 20.53 7.62
C TYR A 101 -1.01 19.83 8.88
N ASP A 102 -1.08 20.49 10.04
CA ASP A 102 -0.53 19.93 11.28
C ASP A 102 -1.32 18.72 11.80
N TRP A 103 -2.62 18.66 11.52
CA TRP A 103 -3.50 17.54 11.88
C TRP A 103 -3.54 16.46 10.81
N ALA A 104 -3.35 16.84 9.54
CA ALA A 104 -3.41 15.93 8.39
C ALA A 104 -2.19 15.01 8.27
N GLN A 105 -1.13 15.23 9.05
CA GLN A 105 0.07 14.38 9.04
C GLN A 105 0.61 14.13 7.63
N THR A 106 0.68 15.17 6.81
CA THR A 106 1.33 15.15 5.49
C THR A 106 2.74 15.71 5.59
N SER A 107 3.60 15.41 4.61
CA SER A 107 5.01 15.86 4.61
C SER A 107 5.20 17.32 4.26
N ARG A 108 4.29 17.88 3.46
CA ARG A 108 4.20 19.32 3.14
C ARG A 108 2.74 19.78 3.13
N PRO A 109 2.47 21.09 3.26
CA PRO A 109 1.10 21.62 3.20
C PRO A 109 0.41 21.29 1.87
N GLY A 110 -0.85 20.87 1.96
CA GLY A 110 -1.67 20.50 0.81
C GLY A 110 -2.40 19.19 1.06
N ALA A 111 -2.67 18.45 -0.01
CA ALA A 111 -3.33 17.16 0.03
C ALA A 111 -2.46 16.05 -0.59
N ASN A 112 -2.75 14.80 -0.21
CA ASN A 112 -2.27 13.60 -0.87
C ASN A 112 -3.41 12.97 -1.68
N LEU A 113 -3.04 12.31 -2.76
CA LEU A 113 -3.89 11.37 -3.47
C LEU A 113 -3.89 10.06 -2.69
N VAL A 114 -5.05 9.44 -2.51
CA VAL A 114 -5.17 8.18 -1.78
C VAL A 114 -5.55 7.09 -2.76
N LEU A 115 -4.69 6.09 -2.92
CA LEU A 115 -5.06 4.84 -3.58
C LEU A 115 -5.60 3.86 -2.54
N GLN A 116 -6.78 3.31 -2.77
CA GLN A 116 -7.49 2.44 -1.83
C GLN A 116 -7.64 1.04 -2.43
N LEU A 117 -7.24 0.02 -1.68
CA LEU A 117 -7.38 -1.38 -2.03
C LEU A 117 -8.60 -1.94 -1.30
N ASN A 118 -9.70 -2.16 -2.02
CA ASN A 118 -10.99 -2.54 -1.43
C ASN A 118 -11.29 -4.03 -1.61
N LEU A 119 -11.94 -4.62 -0.61
CA LEU A 119 -12.37 -6.03 -0.64
C LEU A 119 -13.57 -6.24 -1.57
N LYS A 120 -13.76 -7.50 -1.95
CA LYS A 120 -14.99 -7.98 -2.62
C LYS A 120 -16.21 -7.80 -1.70
N SER A 121 -17.38 -7.65 -2.31
CA SER A 121 -18.65 -7.46 -1.58
C SER A 121 -19.05 -8.66 -0.72
N GLU A 122 -18.46 -9.84 -0.94
CA GLU A 122 -18.67 -11.01 -0.07
C GLU A 122 -18.13 -10.78 1.35
N TYR A 123 -16.96 -10.16 1.47
CA TYR A 123 -16.37 -9.82 2.77
C TYR A 123 -17.17 -8.74 3.49
N ASP A 124 -17.70 -7.77 2.75
CA ASP A 124 -18.58 -6.75 3.31
C ASP A 124 -19.84 -7.35 3.93
N ARG A 125 -20.56 -8.20 3.19
CA ARG A 125 -21.74 -8.90 3.71
C ARG A 125 -21.42 -9.77 4.93
N ALA A 126 -20.28 -10.47 4.89
CA ALA A 126 -19.86 -11.31 6.01
C ALA A 126 -19.50 -10.48 7.25
N PHE A 127 -18.83 -9.33 7.07
CA PHE A 127 -18.54 -8.40 8.16
C PHE A 127 -19.83 -7.81 8.75
N GLN A 128 -20.76 -7.36 7.90
CA GLN A 128 -22.04 -6.83 8.35
C GLN A 128 -22.86 -7.87 9.10
N ALA A 129 -22.81 -9.14 8.70
CA ALA A 129 -23.49 -10.24 9.38
C ALA A 129 -22.92 -10.54 10.78
N MET A 130 -21.64 -10.23 11.04
CA MET A 130 -21.01 -10.39 12.35
C MET A 130 -21.09 -9.13 13.23
N ALA A 131 -21.07 -7.92 12.65
CA ALA A 131 -20.88 -6.66 13.37
C ALA A 131 -22.06 -5.67 13.29
N GLY A 132 -23.05 -5.95 12.44
CA GLY A 132 -24.21 -5.08 12.23
C GLY A 132 -23.91 -3.74 11.54
N CYS A 133 -22.69 -3.52 11.07
CA CYS A 133 -22.23 -2.29 10.41
C CYS A 133 -21.26 -2.62 9.25
N THR A 134 -20.87 -1.61 8.47
CA THR A 134 -19.85 -1.83 7.44
C THR A 134 -18.44 -1.84 8.05
N ALA A 135 -17.48 -2.44 7.35
CA ALA A 135 -16.10 -2.46 7.80
C ALA A 135 -15.50 -1.04 7.86
N ASN A 136 -15.88 -0.16 6.92
CA ASN A 136 -15.45 1.23 6.91
C ASN A 136 -16.05 2.05 8.06
N ASP A 137 -17.28 1.75 8.50
CA ASP A 137 -17.88 2.39 9.69
C ASP A 137 -17.21 1.92 11.00
N PHE A 138 -16.81 0.65 11.03
CA PHE A 138 -16.10 0.07 12.17
C PHE A 138 -14.67 0.62 12.32
N THR A 139 -13.95 0.72 11.21
CA THR A 139 -12.60 1.30 11.18
C THR A 139 -12.65 2.81 11.36
N SER A 140 -11.59 3.39 11.93
CA SER A 140 -11.65 4.78 12.37
C SER A 140 -11.94 5.77 11.25
N ALA A 141 -12.96 6.63 11.45
CA ALA A 141 -13.35 7.70 10.52
C ALA A 141 -12.26 8.77 10.28
N VAL A 142 -11.14 8.72 11.01
CA VAL A 142 -9.99 9.62 10.82
C VAL A 142 -8.88 9.02 9.96
N HIS A 143 -9.21 8.07 9.08
CA HIS A 143 -8.29 7.47 8.10
C HIS A 143 -8.94 7.40 6.70
N PRO A 144 -8.16 7.33 5.62
CA PRO A 144 -8.64 7.53 4.25
C PRO A 144 -9.32 6.27 3.66
N SER A 145 -10.42 5.83 4.28
CA SER A 145 -11.28 4.77 3.76
C SER A 145 -12.10 5.24 2.55
N SER A 146 -12.55 4.29 1.73
CA SER A 146 -13.34 4.59 0.53
C SER A 146 -14.75 5.04 0.90
N HIS A 147 -15.23 6.13 0.28
CA HIS A 147 -16.64 6.52 0.34
C HIS A 147 -17.51 5.78 -0.69
N LYS A 148 -16.88 5.09 -1.66
CA LYS A 148 -17.57 4.35 -2.73
C LYS A 148 -17.75 2.87 -2.40
N ARG A 149 -17.10 2.38 -1.33
CA ARG A 149 -17.05 0.97 -0.94
C ARG A 149 -17.23 0.88 0.57
N ALA A 150 -17.75 -0.25 1.05
CA ALA A 150 -17.98 -0.47 2.48
C ALA A 150 -16.83 -1.19 3.20
N ALA A 151 -15.82 -1.70 2.47
CA ALA A 151 -14.68 -2.40 3.05
C ALA A 151 -13.36 -2.07 2.33
N THR A 152 -12.61 -1.13 2.91
CA THR A 152 -11.24 -0.79 2.51
C THR A 152 -10.28 -1.71 3.26
N LEU A 153 -9.52 -2.55 2.56
CA LEU A 153 -8.50 -3.38 3.19
C LEU A 153 -7.30 -2.54 3.60
N ALA A 154 -6.75 -1.80 2.63
CA ALA A 154 -5.53 -1.03 2.79
C ALA A 154 -5.57 0.22 1.91
N TRP A 155 -4.68 1.15 2.19
CA TRP A 155 -4.55 2.38 1.41
C TRP A 155 -3.09 2.86 1.35
N ALA A 156 -2.79 3.63 0.31
CA ALA A 156 -1.53 4.34 0.13
C ALA A 156 -1.78 5.84 -0.05
N ARG A 157 -1.06 6.69 0.68
CA ARG A 157 -1.05 8.15 0.49
C ARG A 157 0.13 8.53 -0.41
N LEU A 158 -0.17 9.24 -1.50
CA LEU A 158 0.79 9.64 -2.53
C LEU A 158 0.86 11.17 -2.58
N ASP A 159 2.05 11.76 -2.40
CA ASP A 159 2.33 13.16 -2.76
C ASP A 159 2.98 13.18 -4.15
N VAL A 160 2.22 13.65 -5.13
CA VAL A 160 2.59 13.64 -6.55
C VAL A 160 3.03 15.04 -6.95
N ASP A 161 4.12 15.11 -7.70
CA ASP A 161 4.62 16.34 -8.30
C ASP A 161 4.96 16.12 -9.78
N PHE A 162 4.05 16.51 -10.66
CA PHE A 162 4.23 16.37 -12.11
C PHE A 162 5.30 17.31 -12.67
N VAL A 163 5.65 18.39 -11.96
CA VAL A 163 6.70 19.31 -12.40
C VAL A 163 8.07 18.65 -12.30
N THR A 164 8.34 17.92 -11.22
CA THR A 164 9.60 17.17 -11.06
C THR A 164 9.53 15.74 -11.58
N GLY A 165 8.34 15.24 -11.92
CA GLY A 165 8.13 13.85 -12.31
C GLY A 165 8.43 12.89 -11.17
N GLU A 166 8.03 13.27 -9.94
CA GLU A 166 8.31 12.52 -8.71
C GLU A 166 7.03 12.20 -7.95
N VAL A 167 7.00 11.02 -7.32
CA VAL A 167 5.98 10.66 -6.34
C VAL A 167 6.66 10.29 -5.03
N LEU A 168 6.13 10.77 -3.91
CA LEU A 168 6.45 10.28 -2.58
C LEU A 168 5.29 9.44 -2.06
N ILE A 169 5.54 8.15 -1.85
CA ILE A 169 4.68 7.29 -1.04
C ILE A 169 4.87 7.72 0.40
N GLU A 170 3.92 8.53 0.88
CA GLU A 170 3.90 9.05 2.22
C GLU A 170 3.68 7.92 3.22
N GLU A 171 2.74 7.03 2.93
CA GLU A 171 2.31 5.98 3.85
C GLU A 171 1.57 4.86 3.15
N ILE A 172 1.77 3.64 3.64
CA ILE A 172 0.92 2.47 3.37
C ILE A 172 0.43 1.93 4.72
N GLN A 173 -0.87 1.70 4.84
CA GLN A 173 -1.49 1.19 6.07
C GLN A 173 -2.74 0.36 5.78
N SER A 174 -3.17 -0.37 6.81
CA SER A 174 -4.40 -1.16 6.82
C SER A 174 -5.01 -1.10 8.22
N ASP A 175 -5.96 -0.19 8.43
CA ASP A 175 -6.72 -0.10 9.69
C ASP A 175 -7.57 -1.36 9.91
N LEU A 176 -8.18 -1.88 8.85
CA LEU A 176 -9.03 -3.07 8.92
C LEU A 176 -8.27 -4.28 9.47
N MET A 177 -7.07 -4.59 8.96
CA MET A 177 -6.29 -5.71 9.49
C MET A 177 -5.92 -5.51 10.97
N ARG A 178 -5.51 -4.30 11.37
CA ARG A 178 -5.16 -4.01 12.78
C ARG A 178 -6.38 -4.23 13.69
N ASP A 179 -7.52 -3.69 13.29
CA ASP A 179 -8.71 -3.69 14.13
C ASP A 179 -9.35 -5.10 14.16
N LEU A 180 -9.30 -5.84 13.05
CA LEU A 180 -9.70 -7.26 13.00
C LEU A 180 -8.80 -8.18 13.81
N GLU A 181 -7.50 -7.89 13.93
CA GLU A 181 -6.64 -8.64 14.84
C GLU A 181 -7.05 -8.44 16.30
N ALA A 182 -7.46 -7.22 16.67
CA ALA A 182 -8.03 -6.96 17.99
C ALA A 182 -9.36 -7.70 18.20
N VAL A 183 -10.26 -7.66 17.22
CA VAL A 183 -11.53 -8.42 17.22
C VAL A 183 -11.26 -9.91 17.41
N TYR A 184 -10.35 -10.49 16.63
CA TYR A 184 -10.05 -11.91 16.68
C TYR A 184 -9.48 -12.35 18.03
N ARG A 185 -8.55 -11.57 18.59
CA ARG A 185 -7.98 -11.84 19.92
C ARG A 185 -9.06 -11.80 20.99
N VAL A 186 -9.90 -10.76 21.00
CA VAL A 186 -10.98 -10.61 21.98
C VAL A 186 -12.01 -11.73 21.86
N ALA A 187 -12.40 -12.11 20.63
CA ALA A 187 -13.33 -13.21 20.39
C ALA A 187 -12.81 -14.55 20.94
N LYS A 188 -11.49 -14.79 20.86
CA LYS A 188 -10.86 -16.01 21.42
C LYS A 188 -10.82 -16.02 22.94
N GLU A 189 -10.43 -14.91 23.54
CA GLU A 189 -10.10 -14.84 24.97
C GLU A 189 -11.33 -14.62 25.85
N ARG A 190 -12.33 -13.87 25.36
CA ARG A 190 -13.49 -13.50 26.18
C ARG A 190 -14.64 -14.48 26.03
N PRO A 191 -15.33 -14.86 27.11
CA PRO A 191 -16.61 -15.55 26.99
C PRO A 191 -17.61 -14.63 26.28
N ALA A 192 -18.51 -15.25 25.51
CA ALA A 192 -19.66 -14.52 25.00
C ALA A 192 -20.67 -14.24 26.11
N ASP A 193 -21.53 -13.26 25.90
CA ASP A 193 -22.73 -13.07 26.70
C ASP A 193 -23.78 -14.18 26.46
N SER A 194 -24.94 -14.08 27.09
CA SER A 194 -26.03 -15.06 26.96
C SER A 194 -26.58 -15.19 25.54
N HIS A 195 -26.28 -14.25 24.64
CA HIS A 195 -26.70 -14.25 23.24
C HIS A 195 -25.58 -14.68 22.28
N GLY A 196 -24.43 -15.12 22.80
CA GLY A 196 -23.29 -15.48 21.96
C GLY A 196 -22.51 -14.27 21.42
N GLN A 197 -22.66 -13.10 22.04
CA GLN A 197 -22.10 -11.84 21.55
C GLN A 197 -20.99 -11.29 22.46
N PHE A 198 -20.19 -10.35 21.93
CA PHE A 198 -19.22 -9.57 22.71
C PHE A 198 -19.10 -8.14 22.19
N TYR A 199 -18.65 -7.22 23.05
CA TYR A 199 -18.45 -5.81 22.70
C TYR A 199 -16.97 -5.46 22.51
N LEU A 200 -16.69 -4.68 21.45
CA LEU A 200 -15.38 -4.06 21.22
C LEU A 200 -15.55 -2.74 20.46
N TYR A 201 -14.85 -1.69 20.91
CA TYR A 201 -14.87 -0.35 20.31
C TYR A 201 -16.27 0.27 20.12
N GLY A 202 -17.23 -0.10 20.99
CA GLY A 202 -18.61 0.37 20.89
C GLY A 202 -19.48 -0.43 19.91
N PHE A 203 -18.95 -1.48 19.29
CA PHE A 203 -19.67 -2.38 18.41
C PHE A 203 -19.93 -3.72 19.07
N MET A 204 -21.09 -4.30 18.77
CA MET A 204 -21.46 -5.66 19.18
C MET A 204 -21.11 -6.64 18.07
N PHE A 205 -20.49 -7.76 18.44
CA PHE A 205 -20.10 -8.81 17.51
C PHE A 205 -20.73 -10.15 17.89
N ASP A 206 -21.23 -10.87 16.89
CA ASP A 206 -21.49 -12.31 16.98
C ASP A 206 -20.17 -13.07 17.08
N LYS A 207 -19.93 -13.76 18.21
CA LYS A 207 -18.63 -14.39 18.49
C LYS A 207 -18.24 -15.44 17.45
N THR A 208 -19.17 -16.31 17.08
CA THR A 208 -18.90 -17.44 16.17
C THR A 208 -18.59 -16.91 14.78
N LYS A 209 -19.39 -15.97 14.27
CA LYS A 209 -19.15 -15.37 12.96
C LYS A 209 -17.87 -14.54 12.94
N ALA A 210 -17.58 -13.80 14.01
CA ALA A 210 -16.35 -13.03 14.13
C ALA A 210 -15.11 -13.93 14.05
N LEU A 211 -15.09 -15.06 14.76
CA LEU A 211 -13.99 -16.03 14.68
C LEU A 211 -13.82 -16.58 13.26
N GLN A 212 -14.91 -17.03 12.63
CA GLN A 212 -14.88 -17.57 11.27
C GLN A 212 -14.39 -16.54 10.25
N TYR A 213 -14.95 -15.33 10.29
CA TYR A 213 -14.58 -14.24 9.39
C TYR A 213 -13.11 -13.85 9.54
N CYS A 214 -12.66 -13.63 10.78
CA CYS A 214 -11.28 -13.28 11.07
C CYS A 214 -10.33 -14.40 10.66
N GLU A 215 -10.66 -15.67 10.90
CA GLU A 215 -9.82 -16.80 10.46
C GLU A 215 -9.65 -16.84 8.96
N GLN A 216 -10.74 -16.71 8.22
CA GLN A 216 -10.71 -16.73 6.76
C GLN A 216 -9.91 -15.54 6.19
N LEU A 217 -10.23 -14.31 6.60
CA LEU A 217 -9.61 -13.12 6.02
C LEU A 217 -8.15 -12.94 6.48
N LEU A 218 -7.88 -13.08 7.79
CA LEU A 218 -6.54 -12.83 8.34
C LEU A 218 -5.52 -13.86 7.85
N ALA A 219 -5.93 -15.13 7.68
CA ALA A 219 -5.03 -16.18 7.19
C ALA A 219 -4.44 -15.85 5.80
N THR A 220 -5.27 -15.31 4.92
CA THR A 220 -4.87 -14.86 3.59
C THR A 220 -4.14 -13.52 3.66
N GLN A 221 -4.79 -12.51 4.24
CA GLN A 221 -4.37 -11.13 4.05
C GLN A 221 -3.09 -10.78 4.82
N ARG A 222 -2.80 -11.42 5.97
CA ARG A 222 -1.53 -11.21 6.69
C ARG A 222 -0.29 -11.41 5.81
N LYS A 223 -0.38 -12.28 4.80
CA LYS A 223 0.73 -12.63 3.91
C LYS A 223 0.79 -11.77 2.65
N LEU A 224 -0.31 -11.09 2.30
CA LEU A 224 -0.53 -10.50 0.98
C LEU A 224 -0.78 -8.98 1.02
N TRP A 225 -1.50 -8.46 2.02
CA TRP A 225 -2.09 -7.11 1.93
C TRP A 225 -1.04 -6.02 1.65
N SER A 226 0.11 -6.09 2.33
CA SER A 226 1.16 -5.06 2.23
C SER A 226 1.87 -5.11 0.88
N GLU A 227 2.14 -6.31 0.37
CA GLU A 227 2.69 -6.49 -0.96
C GLU A 227 1.68 -6.09 -2.04
N ALA A 228 0.42 -6.49 -1.90
CA ALA A 228 -0.65 -6.14 -2.81
C ALA A 228 -0.83 -4.62 -2.88
N MET A 229 -0.83 -3.93 -1.73
CA MET A 229 -1.01 -2.48 -1.67
C MET A 229 0.18 -1.73 -2.27
N LEU A 230 1.43 -2.12 -1.98
CA LEU A 230 2.59 -1.45 -2.59
C LEU A 230 2.70 -1.77 -4.09
N THR A 231 2.36 -2.99 -4.51
CA THR A 231 2.30 -3.34 -5.94
C THR A 231 1.24 -2.53 -6.66
N ALA A 232 0.04 -2.41 -6.09
CA ALA A 232 -1.03 -1.58 -6.65
C ALA A 232 -0.62 -0.10 -6.72
N ALA A 233 0.04 0.42 -5.68
CA ALA A 233 0.56 1.79 -5.67
C ALA A 233 1.60 2.04 -6.77
N LEU A 234 2.57 1.12 -6.91
CA LEU A 234 3.57 1.23 -7.97
C LEU A 234 2.96 1.03 -9.35
N TRP A 235 2.04 0.09 -9.53
CA TRP A 235 1.28 -0.10 -10.76
C TRP A 235 0.57 1.19 -11.16
N PHE A 236 -0.15 1.79 -10.22
CA PHE A 236 -0.88 3.03 -10.42
C PHE A 236 0.05 4.19 -10.80
N VAL A 237 1.11 4.42 -10.02
CA VAL A 237 2.07 5.51 -10.27
C VAL A 237 2.74 5.36 -11.64
N HIS A 238 3.11 4.14 -12.00
CA HIS A 238 3.82 3.88 -13.24
C HIS A 238 2.92 3.86 -14.49
N ARG A 239 1.74 3.23 -14.40
CA ARG A 239 0.86 2.99 -15.55
C ARG A 239 -0.16 4.10 -15.74
N GLU A 240 -0.75 4.59 -14.66
CA GLU A 240 -1.81 5.59 -14.72
C GLU A 240 -1.25 7.01 -14.64
N LEU A 241 -0.24 7.26 -13.78
CA LEU A 241 0.38 8.60 -13.68
C LEU A 241 1.59 8.80 -14.60
N GLY A 242 2.18 7.72 -15.13
CA GLY A 242 3.36 7.80 -15.99
C GLY A 242 4.64 8.27 -15.30
N ILE A 243 4.73 8.17 -13.96
CA ILE A 243 5.87 8.66 -13.18
C ILE A 243 6.79 7.52 -12.76
N ASN A 244 8.08 7.59 -13.12
CA ASN A 244 9.07 6.53 -12.84
C ASN A 244 9.93 6.77 -11.59
N LYS A 245 9.97 8.01 -11.07
CA LYS A 245 10.79 8.36 -9.89
C LYS A 245 9.93 8.32 -8.63
N VAL A 246 10.01 7.20 -7.91
CA VAL A 246 9.19 6.93 -6.73
C VAL A 246 10.04 6.94 -5.47
N TYR A 247 9.72 7.85 -4.57
CA TYR A 247 10.26 7.92 -3.22
C TYR A 247 9.32 7.24 -2.23
N TYR A 248 9.88 6.72 -1.14
CA TYR A 248 9.15 6.16 -0.01
C TYR A 248 9.85 6.62 1.28
N HIS A 249 9.10 7.01 2.30
CA HIS A 249 9.71 7.47 3.56
C HIS A 249 10.50 6.37 4.28
N THR A 250 11.65 6.72 4.84
CA THR A 250 12.16 5.95 5.99
C THR A 250 11.32 6.23 7.23
N PHE A 251 11.33 5.31 8.20
CA PHE A 251 10.56 5.45 9.43
C PHE A 251 10.82 6.78 10.14
N ASP A 252 12.08 7.15 10.34
CA ASP A 252 12.45 8.34 11.12
C ASP A 252 12.15 9.63 10.35
N THR A 253 12.42 9.65 9.04
CA THR A 253 12.16 10.81 8.18
C THR A 253 10.67 11.08 8.01
N GLY A 254 9.87 10.03 7.80
CA GLY A 254 8.41 10.13 7.72
C GLY A 254 7.80 10.67 9.02
N ASN A 255 8.24 10.15 10.17
CA ASN A 255 7.75 10.65 11.47
C ASN A 255 8.11 12.12 11.70
N ALA A 256 9.33 12.53 11.36
CA ALA A 256 9.77 13.92 11.50
C ALA A 256 8.97 14.86 10.58
N LEU A 257 8.85 14.51 9.30
CA LEU A 257 8.12 15.30 8.31
C LEU A 257 6.63 15.41 8.61
N LYS A 258 6.01 14.37 9.17
CA LYS A 258 4.59 14.37 9.54
C LYS A 258 4.33 14.85 10.97
N ASN A 259 5.38 15.23 11.71
CA ASN A 259 5.32 15.65 13.12
C ASN A 259 4.64 14.61 14.04
N ILE A 260 4.91 13.32 13.81
CA ILE A 260 4.36 12.22 14.59
C ILE A 260 5.23 11.98 15.83
N ARG A 261 4.70 12.29 17.01
CA ARG A 261 5.41 12.16 18.30
C ARG A 261 5.03 10.88 19.05
N SER A 262 3.78 10.47 18.97
CA SER A 262 3.22 9.27 19.62
C SER A 262 2.48 8.41 18.59
N ARG A 263 2.21 7.14 18.93
CA ARG A 263 1.51 6.17 18.06
C ARG A 263 2.14 6.08 16.66
N LYS A 264 3.46 5.91 16.62
CA LYS A 264 4.22 5.76 15.38
C LYS A 264 3.72 4.53 14.60
N PRO A 265 3.80 4.55 13.26
CA PRO A 265 3.37 3.41 12.46
C PRO A 265 4.26 2.17 12.72
N PRO A 266 3.87 0.97 12.27
CA PRO A 266 4.72 -0.21 12.35
C PRO A 266 6.03 0.00 11.59
N ARG A 267 7.19 -0.21 12.24
CA ARG A 267 8.51 0.04 11.63
C ARG A 267 8.75 -0.83 10.39
N SER A 268 8.29 -2.08 10.39
CA SER A 268 8.47 -3.04 9.28
C SER A 268 7.89 -2.55 7.95
N LEU A 269 6.79 -1.78 7.96
CA LEU A 269 6.24 -1.15 6.75
C LEU A 269 7.14 -0.07 6.14
N TYR A 270 8.12 0.41 6.90
CA TYR A 270 9.06 1.46 6.53
C TYR A 270 10.50 0.94 6.44
N THR A 271 10.72 -0.37 6.59
CA THR A 271 12.04 -1.01 6.45
C THR A 271 11.94 -2.20 5.50
N ASP A 272 11.19 -3.22 5.88
CA ASP A 272 11.21 -4.53 5.22
C ASP A 272 10.47 -4.47 3.88
N LEU A 273 9.33 -3.78 3.84
CA LEU A 273 8.51 -3.65 2.64
C LEU A 273 9.22 -2.90 1.49
N PRO A 274 9.75 -1.67 1.66
CA PRO A 274 10.47 -0.99 0.58
C PRO A 274 11.74 -1.75 0.18
N GLU A 275 12.45 -2.36 1.13
CA GLU A 275 13.58 -3.22 0.81
C GLU A 275 13.14 -4.40 -0.04
N GLN A 276 12.11 -5.14 0.35
CA GLN A 276 11.56 -6.25 -0.44
C GLN A 276 11.31 -5.86 -1.91
N PHE A 277 10.83 -4.64 -2.15
CA PHE A 277 10.55 -4.08 -3.47
C PHE A 277 11.77 -3.48 -4.17
N CYS A 278 12.99 -3.72 -3.67
CA CYS A 278 14.25 -3.27 -4.24
C CYS A 278 14.44 -1.74 -4.27
N PHE A 279 13.74 -0.99 -3.42
CA PHE A 279 14.09 0.41 -3.19
C PHE A 279 15.50 0.51 -2.58
N GLN A 280 16.21 1.60 -2.90
CA GLN A 280 17.52 1.89 -2.31
C GLN A 280 17.44 3.12 -1.42
N GLN A 281 18.15 3.09 -0.29
CA GLN A 281 18.23 4.26 0.57
C GLN A 281 19.02 5.39 -0.11
N THR A 282 18.55 6.61 0.05
CA THR A 282 19.19 7.84 -0.42
C THR A 282 19.04 8.97 0.62
N GLU A 283 20.01 9.87 0.66
CA GLU A 283 19.93 11.14 1.43
C GLU A 283 19.38 12.29 0.57
N GLU A 284 19.18 12.05 -0.73
CA GLU A 284 18.55 13.00 -1.65
C GLU A 284 17.04 13.04 -1.38
N ALA A 285 16.54 14.17 -0.90
CA ALA A 285 15.11 14.41 -0.73
C ALA A 285 14.41 14.55 -2.09
N PRO A 286 13.12 14.18 -2.21
CA PRO A 286 12.32 14.58 -3.36
C PRO A 286 12.42 16.09 -3.58
N ALA A 287 12.59 16.53 -4.83
CA ALA A 287 12.90 17.93 -5.11
C ALA A 287 11.78 18.88 -4.63
N PHE A 288 10.53 18.43 -4.71
CA PHE A 288 9.38 19.20 -4.23
C PHE A 288 9.27 19.27 -2.69
N ILE A 289 9.88 18.35 -1.96
CA ILE A 289 10.03 18.41 -0.49
C ILE A 289 11.18 19.35 -0.12
N ALA A 290 12.31 19.25 -0.82
CA ALA A 290 13.48 20.10 -0.60
C ALA A 290 13.20 21.59 -0.85
N LYS A 291 12.26 21.90 -1.75
CA LYS A 291 11.84 23.28 -2.06
C LYS A 291 10.76 23.82 -1.11
N ASP A 292 10.10 22.97 -0.32
CA ASP A 292 9.04 23.41 0.60
C ASP A 292 9.61 23.93 1.93
N LYS A 293 9.30 25.18 2.27
CA LYS A 293 9.82 25.85 3.48
C LYS A 293 9.37 25.17 4.79
N LYS A 294 8.15 24.61 4.84
CA LYS A 294 7.66 23.96 6.06
C LYS A 294 8.25 22.56 6.21
N ALA A 295 8.35 21.81 5.12
CA ALA A 295 8.95 20.49 5.10
C ALA A 295 10.45 20.56 5.48
N THR A 296 11.20 21.46 4.85
CA THR A 296 12.61 21.69 5.18
C THR A 296 12.83 22.09 6.64
N ARG A 297 11.94 22.91 7.22
CA ARG A 297 11.99 23.21 8.66
C ARG A 297 11.78 21.98 9.52
N ARG A 298 10.86 21.08 9.18
CA ARG A 298 10.65 19.82 9.91
C ARG A 298 11.85 18.87 9.75
N LEU A 299 12.49 18.82 8.58
CA LEU A 299 13.68 18.00 8.34
C LEU A 299 14.90 18.41 9.19
N LYS A 300 15.03 19.69 9.57
CA LYS A 300 16.11 20.15 10.46
C LYS A 300 16.08 19.51 11.86
N THR A 301 14.98 18.85 12.23
CA THR A 301 14.86 18.14 13.51
C THR A 301 15.61 16.80 13.54
N ILE A 302 16.08 16.32 12.39
CA ILE A 302 16.82 15.05 12.26
C ILE A 302 18.18 15.28 11.58
N LYS A 303 19.22 14.59 12.05
CA LYS A 303 20.60 14.83 11.59
C LYS A 303 20.86 14.40 10.15
N LYS A 304 20.26 13.29 9.73
CA LYS A 304 20.48 12.67 8.40
C LYS A 304 19.15 12.13 7.87
N PRO A 305 18.32 12.99 7.26
CA PRO A 305 17.08 12.52 6.66
C PRO A 305 17.39 11.57 5.50
N LYS A 306 16.60 10.51 5.40
CA LYS A 306 16.77 9.44 4.40
C LYS A 306 15.44 9.05 3.80
N TRP A 307 15.47 8.65 2.55
CA TRP A 307 14.35 8.11 1.81
C TRP A 307 14.74 6.80 1.16
N TYR A 308 13.76 6.01 0.79
CA TYR A 308 13.88 4.93 -0.17
C TYR A 308 13.55 5.51 -1.54
N LEU A 309 14.35 5.18 -2.56
CA LEU A 309 14.19 5.61 -3.94
C LEU A 309 14.14 4.39 -4.87
N MET A 310 13.12 4.37 -5.71
CA MET A 310 13.02 3.54 -6.90
C MET A 310 13.01 4.46 -8.12
N ALA A 311 14.04 4.32 -8.94
CA ALA A 311 14.09 4.90 -10.27
C ALA A 311 14.35 3.74 -11.23
N SER A 312 13.42 3.52 -12.16
CA SER A 312 13.49 2.52 -13.23
C SER A 312 12.85 3.12 -14.47
#